data_AF-A0A5C6M7H4-F1
#
_entry.id   AF-A0A5C6M7H4-F1
#
_cell.length_a   1.000
_cell.length_b   1.000
_cell.length_c   1.000
_cell.angle_alpha   90.00
_cell.angle_beta   90.00
_cell.angle_gamma   90.00
#
_symmetry.space_group_name_H-M   'P 1'
#
loop_
_entity.id
_entity.type
_entity.pdbx_description
1 polymer ?
#
loop_
_entity_poly.entity_id
_entity_poly.type
_entity_poly.pdbx_seq_one_letter_code
_entity_poly.pdbx_strand_id
1 'polypeptide(L)'
;MDVLLFPFQEYWWFYLAFTGFVLAMLLLDLGVFHKHAHAVSIKESAIWSTVWFCLALTFGAVLYFYALNKFPSDPRLLTIPGFDPTASARQVVLEYVTGFIIEKALAVDNIFVFVVVFSYFAIPPQYQHRVLFFGILGALVFRAGFIAIGAVLMKYQWVVIVAGIFLIITGIKILLSPERAPDPGTNPVIRLAKRLLPVTDKFYGQKFFMRENGRTFVTPLFLALVFIEFSDIIFAIDSVPAIFAITKEPLIVFTSNIFAILGLRSLYFLLAGVVDKFRYLKFGLG
;
A
#
# COMPACT_ATOMS: atom_id res chain seq x y z
N MET A 1 -27.31 -13.49 6.66
CA MET A 1 -26.05 -14.02 7.22
C MET A 1 -25.05 -13.90 6.11
N ASP A 2 -24.04 -13.03 6.26
CA ASP A 2 -23.02 -12.82 5.24
C ASP A 2 -22.13 -14.05 5.22
N VAL A 3 -22.44 -14.98 4.33
CA VAL A 3 -21.65 -16.20 4.15
C VAL A 3 -20.39 -15.82 3.39
N LEU A 4 -19.24 -15.93 4.04
CA LEU A 4 -17.96 -15.69 3.40
C LEU A 4 -17.74 -16.71 2.27
N LEU A 5 -17.46 -16.25 1.06
CA LEU A 5 -17.13 -17.08 -0.08
C LEU A 5 -15.78 -17.78 0.14
N PHE A 6 -14.84 -17.08 0.77
CA PHE A 6 -13.49 -17.58 1.05
C PHE A 6 -13.18 -17.59 2.56
N PRO A 7 -13.81 -18.48 3.36
CA PRO A 7 -13.60 -18.50 4.80
C PRO A 7 -12.15 -18.85 5.16
N PHE A 8 -11.55 -18.10 6.08
CA PHE A 8 -10.15 -18.28 6.48
C PHE A 8 -9.80 -19.72 6.89
N GLN A 9 -10.72 -20.43 7.55
CA GLN A 9 -10.52 -21.82 7.99
C GLN A 9 -10.26 -22.78 6.83
N GLU A 10 -10.85 -22.54 5.64
CA GLU A 10 -10.64 -23.35 4.45
C GLU A 10 -9.55 -22.80 3.53
N TYR A 11 -9.28 -21.48 3.61
CA TYR A 11 -8.42 -20.76 2.68
C TYR A 11 -7.10 -20.25 3.28
N TRP A 12 -6.75 -20.61 4.53
CA TRP A 12 -5.49 -20.21 5.16
C TRP A 12 -4.25 -20.53 4.28
N TRP A 13 -4.28 -21.65 3.56
CA TRP A 13 -3.22 -22.06 2.64
C TRP A 13 -3.07 -21.08 1.47
N PHE A 14 -4.18 -20.48 1.01
CA PHE A 14 -4.17 -19.48 -0.06
C PHE A 14 -3.46 -18.22 0.43
N TYR A 15 -3.78 -17.75 1.65
CA TYR A 15 -3.09 -16.60 2.23
C TYR A 15 -1.58 -16.86 2.33
N LEU A 16 -1.16 -18.02 2.83
CA LEU A 16 0.26 -18.37 2.92
C LEU A 16 0.93 -18.50 1.55
N ALA A 17 0.29 -19.17 0.60
CA ALA A 17 0.81 -19.33 -0.76
C ALA A 17 0.95 -17.98 -1.46
N PHE A 18 -0.05 -17.11 -1.33
CA PHE A 18 -0.04 -15.77 -1.88
C PHE A 18 1.02 -14.89 -1.24
N THR A 19 1.13 -14.88 0.10
CA THR A 19 2.19 -14.15 0.80
C THR A 19 3.58 -14.67 0.41
N GLY A 20 3.76 -15.99 0.30
CA GLY A 20 5.00 -16.60 -0.18
C GLY A 20 5.35 -16.16 -1.60
N PHE A 21 4.37 -16.15 -2.50
CA PHE A 21 4.51 -15.62 -3.86
C PHE A 21 4.92 -14.14 -3.86
N VAL A 22 4.25 -13.30 -3.06
CA VAL A 22 4.53 -11.86 -2.94
C VAL A 22 5.94 -11.64 -2.42
N LEU A 23 6.35 -12.34 -1.37
CA LEU A 23 7.70 -12.25 -0.82
C LEU A 23 8.75 -12.71 -1.84
N ALA A 24 8.50 -13.80 -2.58
CA ALA A 24 9.39 -14.24 -3.64
C ALA A 24 9.52 -13.19 -4.75
N MET A 25 8.40 -12.60 -5.17
CA MET A 25 8.38 -11.53 -6.18
C MET A 25 9.11 -10.28 -5.71
N LEU A 26 8.95 -9.87 -4.44
CA LEU A 26 9.71 -8.76 -3.86
C LEU A 26 11.21 -9.08 -3.79
N LEU A 27 11.58 -10.29 -3.38
CA LEU A 27 12.97 -10.73 -3.36
C LEU A 27 13.59 -10.75 -4.76
N LEU A 28 12.85 -11.15 -5.79
CA LEU A 28 13.29 -11.10 -7.18
C LEU A 28 13.49 -9.65 -7.67
N ASP A 29 12.53 -8.76 -7.38
CA ASP A 29 12.59 -7.33 -7.71
C ASP A 29 13.89 -6.68 -7.18
N LEU A 30 14.32 -7.08 -5.97
CA LEU A 30 15.51 -6.55 -5.30
C LEU A 30 16.80 -7.26 -5.68
N GLY A 31 16.78 -8.59 -5.66
CA GLY A 31 17.98 -9.42 -5.72
C GLY A 31 18.50 -9.60 -7.13
N VAL A 32 17.59 -9.61 -8.12
CA VAL A 32 17.93 -9.89 -9.52
C VAL A 32 17.88 -8.62 -10.36
N PHE A 33 16.80 -7.84 -10.26
CA PHE A 33 16.58 -6.73 -11.19
C PHE A 33 17.26 -5.42 -10.75
N HIS A 34 17.44 -5.18 -9.45
CA HIS A 34 17.93 -3.88 -8.93
C HIS A 34 19.08 -4.01 -7.91
N LYS A 35 19.94 -5.02 -8.10
CA LYS A 35 21.04 -5.36 -7.18
C LYS A 35 22.07 -4.23 -7.00
N HIS A 36 22.19 -3.34 -7.98
CA HIS A 36 23.16 -2.26 -7.99
C HIS A 36 22.47 -0.90 -7.93
N ALA A 37 23.07 0.05 -7.21
CA ALA A 37 22.51 1.38 -6.99
C ALA A 37 22.72 2.24 -8.24
N HIS A 38 21.71 2.28 -9.12
CA HIS A 38 21.66 3.20 -10.26
C HIS A 38 20.35 3.98 -10.23
N ALA A 39 20.35 5.15 -10.88
CA ALA A 39 19.12 5.89 -11.11
C ALA A 39 18.23 5.11 -12.10
N VAL A 40 17.01 4.76 -11.69
CA VAL A 40 16.05 4.02 -12.52
C VAL A 40 15.54 4.95 -13.62
N SER A 41 15.56 4.49 -14.87
CA SER A 41 15.06 5.29 -15.99
C SER A 41 13.52 5.32 -16.04
N ILE A 42 12.95 6.36 -16.65
CA ILE A 42 11.49 6.46 -16.87
C ILE A 42 10.96 5.27 -17.67
N LYS A 43 11.68 4.87 -18.72
CA LYS A 43 11.27 3.75 -19.59
C LYS A 43 11.22 2.42 -18.83
N GLU A 44 12.26 2.14 -18.05
CA GLU A 44 12.33 0.97 -17.19
C GLU A 44 11.21 0.98 -16.15
N SER A 45 10.99 2.12 -15.50
CA SER A 45 9.91 2.30 -14.53
C SER A 45 8.52 2.09 -15.14
N ALA A 46 8.28 2.57 -16.37
CA ALA A 46 7.03 2.38 -17.09
C ALA A 46 6.79 0.91 -17.44
N ILE A 47 7.83 0.20 -17.90
CA ILE A 47 7.75 -1.24 -18.22
C ILE A 47 7.40 -2.02 -16.95
N TRP A 48 8.14 -1.80 -15.85
CA TRP A 48 7.86 -2.50 -14.60
C TRP A 48 6.48 -2.18 -14.05
N SER A 49 6.05 -0.93 -14.09
CA SER A 49 4.69 -0.55 -13.67
C SER A 49 3.63 -1.27 -14.49
N THR A 50 3.86 -1.42 -15.80
CA THR A 50 2.96 -2.17 -16.70
C THR A 50 2.95 -3.65 -16.37
N VAL A 51 4.12 -4.27 -16.14
CA VAL A 51 4.24 -5.68 -15.74
C VAL A 51 3.46 -5.96 -14.46
N TRP A 52 3.65 -5.14 -13.42
CA TRP A 52 2.93 -5.28 -12.15
C TRP A 52 1.42 -5.12 -12.32
N PHE A 53 0.98 -4.16 -13.14
CA PHE A 53 -0.44 -3.95 -13.42
C PHE A 53 -1.05 -5.13 -14.19
N CYS A 54 -0.38 -5.62 -15.23
CA CYS A 54 -0.80 -6.80 -15.98
C CYS A 54 -0.86 -8.03 -15.08
N LEU A 55 0.13 -8.24 -14.21
CA LEU A 55 0.14 -9.35 -13.25
C LEU A 55 -1.08 -9.32 -12.32
N ALA A 56 -1.45 -8.13 -11.82
CA ALA A 56 -2.63 -7.96 -10.98
C ALA A 56 -3.93 -8.31 -11.72
N LEU A 57 -4.05 -7.92 -13.00
CA LEU A 57 -5.19 -8.28 -13.85
C LEU A 57 -5.22 -9.78 -14.17
N THR A 58 -4.07 -10.38 -14.46
CA THR A 58 -3.94 -11.83 -14.67
C THR A 58 -4.37 -12.59 -13.43
N PHE A 59 -3.99 -12.13 -12.23
CA PHE A 59 -4.48 -12.73 -10.99
C PHE A 59 -6.01 -12.61 -10.86
N GLY A 60 -6.60 -11.46 -11.20
CA GLY A 60 -8.06 -11.31 -11.24
C GLY A 60 -8.74 -12.30 -12.18
N ALA A 61 -8.16 -12.56 -13.35
CA ALA A 61 -8.64 -13.59 -14.28
C ALA A 61 -8.47 -15.00 -13.70
N VAL A 62 -7.34 -15.32 -13.06
CA VAL A 62 -7.13 -16.60 -12.38
C VAL A 62 -8.14 -16.79 -11.25
N LEU A 63 -8.40 -15.75 -10.46
CA LEU A 63 -9.41 -15.76 -9.40
C LEU A 63 -10.81 -16.02 -9.96
N TYR A 64 -11.15 -15.43 -11.12
CA TYR A 64 -12.41 -15.70 -11.83
C TYR A 64 -12.57 -17.19 -12.15
N PHE A 65 -11.57 -17.76 -12.84
CA PHE A 65 -11.62 -19.16 -13.25
C PHE A 65 -11.58 -20.10 -12.05
N TYR A 66 -10.83 -19.75 -11.00
CA TYR A 66 -10.83 -20.49 -9.76
C TYR A 66 -12.23 -20.51 -9.13
N ALA A 67 -12.87 -19.35 -8.98
CA ALA A 67 -14.22 -19.23 -8.43
C ALA A 67 -15.26 -19.99 -9.28
N LEU A 68 -15.21 -19.87 -10.61
CA LEU A 68 -16.09 -20.58 -11.53
C LEU A 68 -16.02 -22.11 -11.38
N ASN A 69 -14.83 -22.65 -11.13
CA ASN A 69 -14.67 -24.10 -10.94
C ASN A 69 -15.02 -24.54 -9.51
N LYS A 70 -14.67 -23.72 -8.50
CA LYS A 70 -14.79 -24.07 -7.09
C LYS A 70 -16.22 -23.93 -6.57
N PHE A 71 -16.92 -22.85 -6.89
CA PHE A 71 -18.24 -22.55 -6.33
C PHE A 71 -19.33 -23.58 -6.66
N PRO A 72 -19.41 -24.13 -7.89
CA PRO A 72 -20.36 -25.21 -8.19
C PRO A 72 -20.05 -26.52 -7.46
N SER A 73 -18.82 -26.69 -6.99
CA SER A 73 -18.34 -27.91 -6.34
C SER A 73 -18.35 -27.81 -4.81
N ASP A 74 -18.75 -26.67 -4.24
CA ASP A 74 -18.77 -26.42 -2.80
C ASP A 74 -20.19 -26.63 -2.22
N PRO A 75 -20.44 -27.73 -1.49
CA PRO A 75 -21.76 -28.02 -0.93
C PRO A 75 -22.28 -26.91 -0.01
N ARG A 76 -21.39 -26.21 0.71
CA ARG A 76 -21.75 -25.13 1.63
C ARG A 76 -22.41 -23.97 0.88
N LEU A 77 -21.87 -23.62 -0.28
CA LEU A 77 -22.39 -22.52 -1.09
C LEU A 77 -23.71 -22.88 -1.78
N LEU A 78 -23.85 -24.13 -2.22
CA LEU A 78 -25.09 -24.61 -2.85
C LEU A 78 -26.28 -24.70 -1.88
N THR A 79 -26.03 -24.79 -0.57
CA THR A 79 -27.10 -24.74 0.44
C THR A 79 -27.68 -23.34 0.67
N ILE A 80 -27.03 -22.29 0.14
CA ILE A 80 -27.49 -20.91 0.27
C ILE A 80 -28.67 -20.68 -0.69
N PRO A 81 -29.86 -20.28 -0.19
CA PRO A 81 -31.01 -20.02 -1.06
C PRO A 81 -30.72 -18.93 -2.10
N GLY A 82 -30.93 -19.25 -3.39
CA GLY A 82 -30.74 -18.31 -4.50
C GLY A 82 -29.28 -18.07 -4.90
N PHE A 83 -28.33 -18.87 -4.42
CA PHE A 83 -26.93 -18.77 -4.82
C PHE A 83 -26.72 -19.23 -6.27
N ASP A 84 -26.18 -18.34 -7.10
CA ASP A 84 -25.74 -18.64 -8.46
C ASP A 84 -24.19 -18.63 -8.49
N PRO A 85 -23.54 -19.80 -8.61
CA PRO A 85 -22.08 -19.90 -8.65
C PRO A 85 -21.43 -19.02 -9.72
N THR A 86 -22.07 -18.89 -10.88
CA THR A 86 -21.51 -18.15 -12.02
C THR A 86 -21.63 -16.65 -11.82
N ALA A 87 -22.76 -16.18 -11.30
CA ALA A 87 -22.96 -14.78 -10.95
C ALA A 87 -22.02 -14.37 -9.80
N SER A 88 -21.91 -15.20 -8.75
CA SER A 88 -20.99 -14.93 -7.63
C SER A 88 -19.52 -14.92 -8.06
N ALA A 89 -19.10 -15.79 -8.97
CA ALA A 89 -17.74 -15.74 -9.52
C ALA A 89 -17.45 -14.43 -10.27
N ARG A 90 -18.43 -13.90 -11.03
CA ARG A 90 -18.29 -12.59 -11.69
C ARG A 90 -18.21 -11.47 -10.67
N GLN A 91 -19.05 -11.51 -9.63
CA GLN A 91 -19.04 -10.53 -8.55
C GLN A 91 -17.69 -10.48 -7.83
N VAL A 92 -17.10 -11.63 -7.49
CA VAL A 92 -15.77 -11.72 -6.84
C VAL A 92 -14.71 -10.97 -7.65
N VAL A 93 -14.72 -11.12 -8.97
CA VAL A 93 -13.72 -10.46 -9.84
C VAL A 93 -13.99 -8.99 -9.98
N LEU A 94 -15.27 -8.58 -10.09
CA LEU A 94 -15.65 -7.18 -10.10
C LEU A 94 -15.22 -6.49 -8.80
N GLU A 95 -15.46 -7.12 -7.65
CA GLU A 95 -15.01 -6.64 -6.34
C GLU A 95 -13.49 -6.56 -6.27
N TYR A 96 -12.77 -7.60 -6.74
CA TYR A 96 -11.31 -7.59 -6.79
C TYR A 96 -10.76 -6.47 -7.66
N VAL A 97 -11.24 -6.32 -8.90
CA VAL A 97 -10.74 -5.31 -9.85
C VAL A 97 -11.10 -3.91 -9.37
N THR A 98 -12.31 -3.71 -8.86
CA THR A 98 -12.77 -2.43 -8.32
C THR A 98 -11.92 -2.05 -7.10
N GLY A 99 -11.71 -2.99 -6.19
CA GLY A 99 -10.85 -2.82 -5.03
C GLY A 99 -9.40 -2.52 -5.42
N PHE A 100 -8.84 -3.27 -6.37
CA PHE A 100 -7.50 -3.06 -6.88
C PHE A 100 -7.34 -1.65 -7.48
N ILE A 101 -8.28 -1.20 -8.30
CA ILE A 101 -8.22 0.14 -8.92
C ILE A 101 -8.33 1.24 -7.86
N ILE A 102 -9.26 1.11 -6.91
CA ILE A 102 -9.42 2.08 -5.82
C ILE A 102 -8.14 2.17 -4.99
N GLU A 103 -7.59 1.03 -4.58
CA GLU A 103 -6.34 0.98 -3.84
C GLU A 103 -5.15 1.49 -4.66
N LYS A 104 -5.14 1.25 -5.98
CA LYS A 104 -4.09 1.76 -6.87
C LYS A 104 -4.17 3.27 -7.02
N ALA A 105 -5.36 3.85 -7.03
CA ALA A 105 -5.56 5.29 -7.04
C ALA A 105 -5.07 5.92 -5.73
N LEU A 106 -5.46 5.36 -4.58
CA LEU A 106 -5.01 5.81 -3.25
C LEU A 106 -3.49 5.62 -3.06
N ALA A 107 -2.89 4.62 -3.70
CA ALA A 107 -1.43 4.44 -3.70
C ALA A 107 -0.67 5.58 -4.39
N VAL A 108 -1.31 6.38 -5.26
CA VAL A 108 -0.67 7.57 -5.85
C VAL A 108 -0.47 8.66 -4.80
N ASP A 109 -1.41 8.81 -3.86
CA ASP A 109 -1.28 9.75 -2.73
C ASP A 109 -0.08 9.39 -1.85
N ASN A 110 0.13 8.09 -1.62
CA ASN A 110 1.33 7.58 -0.93
C ASN A 110 2.62 8.01 -1.63
N ILE A 111 2.66 7.98 -2.97
CA ILE A 111 3.85 8.37 -3.74
C ILE A 111 4.16 9.86 -3.58
N PHE A 112 3.15 10.73 -3.53
CA PHE A 112 3.37 12.16 -3.28
C PHE A 112 4.04 12.40 -1.94
N VAL A 113 3.61 11.70 -0.88
CA VAL A 113 4.28 11.74 0.41
C VAL A 113 5.73 11.31 0.29
N PHE A 114 6.02 10.27 -0.49
CA PHE A 114 7.41 9.80 -0.67
C PHE A 114 8.28 10.87 -1.32
N VAL A 115 7.76 11.56 -2.34
CA VAL A 115 8.46 12.68 -2.99
C VAL A 115 8.75 13.81 -2.00
N VAL A 116 7.76 14.20 -1.19
CA VAL A 116 7.91 15.27 -0.18
C VAL A 116 8.94 14.87 0.88
N VAL A 117 8.84 13.66 1.42
CA VAL A 117 9.76 13.14 2.45
C VAL A 117 11.19 13.07 1.90
N PHE A 118 11.40 12.53 0.71
CA PHE A 118 12.74 12.43 0.12
C PHE A 118 13.34 13.78 -0.22
N SER A 119 12.52 14.74 -0.67
CA SER A 119 12.95 16.11 -0.93
C SER A 119 13.32 16.83 0.37
N TYR A 120 12.51 16.69 1.41
CA TYR A 120 12.75 17.31 2.73
C TYR A 120 14.06 16.82 3.37
N PHE A 121 14.30 15.50 3.34
CA PHE A 121 15.54 14.91 3.86
C PHE A 121 16.70 14.96 2.87
N ALA A 122 16.52 15.55 1.68
CA ALA A 122 17.52 15.63 0.61
C ALA A 122 18.16 14.27 0.27
N ILE A 123 17.35 13.21 0.18
CA ILE A 123 17.84 11.83 -0.01
C ILE A 123 18.31 11.64 -1.46
N PRO A 124 19.59 11.29 -1.68
CA PRO A 124 20.12 10.99 -3.01
C PRO A 124 19.34 9.87 -3.72
N PRO A 125 19.07 9.97 -5.04
CA PRO A 125 18.28 8.98 -5.79
C PRO A 125 18.73 7.53 -5.62
N GLN A 126 20.05 7.30 -5.55
CA GLN A 126 20.67 5.99 -5.32
C GLN A 126 20.30 5.31 -4.00
N TYR A 127 19.82 6.07 -3.00
CA TYR A 127 19.42 5.55 -1.69
C TYR A 127 17.90 5.47 -1.51
N GLN A 128 17.13 6.21 -2.32
CA GLN A 128 15.66 6.19 -2.29
C GLN A 128 15.11 4.77 -2.49
N HIS A 129 15.72 4.01 -3.41
CA HIS A 129 15.37 2.62 -3.67
C HIS A 129 15.25 1.77 -2.40
N ARG A 130 16.21 1.92 -1.48
CA ARG A 130 16.24 1.14 -0.25
C ARG A 130 15.13 1.56 0.70
N VAL A 131 14.87 2.86 0.82
CA VAL A 131 13.78 3.37 1.67
C VAL A 131 12.43 2.90 1.12
N LEU A 132 12.21 3.00 -0.20
CA LEU A 132 11.00 2.50 -0.86
C LEU A 132 10.78 1.01 -0.63
N PHE A 133 11.84 0.20 -0.69
CA PHE A 133 11.72 -1.23 -0.46
C PHE A 133 11.21 -1.55 0.95
N PHE A 134 11.91 -1.02 1.98
CA PHE A 134 11.49 -1.26 3.36
C PHE A 134 10.13 -0.62 3.65
N GLY A 135 9.83 0.53 3.03
CA GLY A 135 8.54 1.22 3.08
C GLY A 135 7.40 0.36 2.56
N ILE A 136 7.58 -0.27 1.40
CA ILE A 136 6.58 -1.19 0.81
C ILE A 136 6.42 -2.44 1.68
N LEU A 137 7.52 -2.97 2.23
CA LEU A 137 7.47 -4.14 3.09
C LEU A 137 6.73 -3.84 4.39
N GLY A 138 6.99 -2.70 5.03
CA GLY A 138 6.27 -2.28 6.24
C GLY A 138 4.81 -1.97 5.94
N ALA A 139 4.50 -1.25 4.86
CA ALA A 139 3.13 -1.03 4.39
C ALA A 139 2.37 -2.35 4.19
N LEU A 140 2.99 -3.36 3.58
CA LEU A 140 2.38 -4.68 3.40
C LEU A 140 2.00 -5.32 4.75
N VAL A 141 2.88 -5.22 5.75
CA VAL A 141 2.65 -5.75 7.10
C VAL A 141 1.55 -4.97 7.81
N PHE A 142 1.61 -3.64 7.81
CA PHE A 142 0.59 -2.80 8.45
C PHE A 142 -0.77 -3.00 7.81
N ARG A 143 -0.85 -3.05 6.48
CA ARG A 143 -2.10 -3.31 5.78
C ARG A 143 -2.64 -4.71 6.04
N ALA A 144 -1.81 -5.74 6.06
CA ALA A 144 -2.24 -7.08 6.48
C ALA A 144 -2.84 -7.06 7.90
N GLY A 145 -2.20 -6.32 8.82
CA GLY A 145 -2.71 -6.10 10.18
C GLY A 145 -4.05 -5.36 10.20
N PHE A 146 -4.17 -4.23 9.50
CA PHE A 146 -5.41 -3.44 9.43
C PHE A 146 -6.55 -4.20 8.75
N ILE A 147 -6.26 -5.01 7.73
CA ILE A 147 -7.26 -5.85 7.07
C ILE A 147 -7.72 -6.96 8.01
N ALA A 148 -6.81 -7.60 8.75
CA ALA A 148 -7.17 -8.61 9.75
C ALA A 148 -8.06 -8.02 10.86
N ILE A 149 -7.67 -6.85 11.39
CA ILE A 149 -8.46 -6.12 12.38
C ILE A 149 -9.81 -5.69 11.79
N GLY A 150 -9.80 -5.09 10.60
CA GLY A 150 -10.97 -4.62 9.87
C GLY A 150 -11.95 -5.75 9.57
N ALA A 151 -11.50 -6.92 9.13
CA ALA A 151 -12.34 -8.08 8.87
C ALA A 151 -13.13 -8.55 10.11
N VAL A 152 -12.58 -8.34 11.32
CA VAL A 152 -13.26 -8.62 12.58
C VAL A 152 -14.20 -7.48 12.96
N LEU A 153 -13.73 -6.23 12.88
CA LEU A 153 -14.48 -5.05 13.30
C LEU A 153 -15.67 -4.73 12.39
N MET A 154 -15.55 -4.99 11.10
CA MET A 154 -16.60 -4.70 10.10
C MET A 154 -17.82 -5.62 10.23
N LYS A 155 -17.78 -6.64 11.10
CA LYS A 155 -18.97 -7.41 11.51
C LYS A 155 -19.95 -6.55 12.31
N TYR A 156 -19.48 -5.46 12.91
CA TYR A 156 -20.29 -4.57 13.73
C TYR A 156 -20.73 -3.36 12.89
N GLN A 157 -22.02 -3.27 12.58
CA GLN A 157 -22.56 -2.21 11.72
C GLN A 157 -22.25 -0.78 12.23
N TRP A 158 -22.23 -0.58 13.54
CA TRP A 158 -21.91 0.73 14.12
C TRP A 158 -20.48 1.19 13.78
N VAL A 159 -19.52 0.25 13.63
CA VAL A 159 -18.14 0.57 13.26
C VAL A 159 -18.10 1.14 11.84
N VAL A 160 -18.86 0.54 10.91
CA VAL A 160 -18.97 1.01 9.52
C VAL A 160 -19.53 2.44 9.48
N ILE A 161 -20.57 2.72 10.28
CA ILE A 161 -21.19 4.04 10.35
C ILE A 161 -20.20 5.07 10.93
N VAL A 162 -19.51 4.74 12.02
CA VAL A 162 -18.51 5.63 12.63
C VAL A 162 -17.36 5.90 11.66
N ALA A 163 -16.86 4.88 10.97
CA ALA A 163 -15.82 5.05 9.96
C ALA A 163 -16.30 5.94 8.80
N GLY A 164 -17.53 5.75 8.30
CA GLY A 164 -18.11 6.60 7.26
C GLY A 164 -18.26 8.06 7.68
N ILE A 165 -18.73 8.31 8.91
CA ILE A 165 -18.81 9.67 9.48
C ILE A 165 -17.42 10.28 9.58
N PHE A 166 -16.43 9.51 10.05
CA PHE A 166 -15.05 9.95 10.12
C PHE A 166 -14.52 10.40 8.74
N LEU A 167 -14.76 9.60 7.68
CA LEU A 167 -14.36 9.94 6.31
C LEU A 167 -15.04 11.20 5.78
N ILE A 168 -16.31 11.40 6.10
CA ILE A 168 -17.02 12.63 5.73
C ILE A 168 -16.38 13.84 6.43
N ILE A 169 -16.09 13.72 7.72
CA ILE A 169 -15.45 14.79 8.49
C ILE A 169 -14.05 15.10 7.94
N THR A 170 -13.24 14.08 7.64
CA THR A 170 -11.89 14.29 7.07
C THR A 170 -11.97 14.90 5.68
N GLY A 171 -12.87 14.41 4.82
CA GLY A 171 -13.11 14.98 3.49
C GLY A 171 -13.53 16.46 3.55
N ILE A 172 -14.47 16.81 4.42
CA ILE A 172 -14.90 18.21 4.64
C ILE A 172 -13.73 19.05 5.18
N LYS A 173 -12.96 18.52 6.14
CA LYS A 173 -11.80 19.23 6.70
C LYS A 173 -10.77 19.53 5.62
N ILE A 174 -10.52 18.61 4.70
CA ILE A 174 -9.59 18.82 3.57
C ILE A 174 -10.12 19.94 2.67
N LEU A 175 -11.41 19.93 2.32
CA LEU A 175 -12.03 20.96 1.48
C LEU A 175 -12.01 22.37 2.11
N LEU A 176 -12.07 22.45 3.44
CA LEU A 176 -12.11 23.72 4.19
C LEU A 176 -10.73 24.16 4.70
N SER A 177 -9.70 23.33 4.55
CA SER A 177 -8.34 23.66 5.00
C SER A 177 -7.72 24.68 4.04
N PRO A 178 -7.20 25.82 4.53
CA PRO A 178 -6.49 26.76 3.68
C PRO A 178 -5.28 26.10 3.03
N GLU A 179 -5.05 26.36 1.73
CA GLU A 179 -3.83 26.03 0.97
C GLU A 179 -2.62 26.79 1.53
N ARG A 180 -2.22 26.46 2.76
CA ARG A 180 -0.95 26.86 3.33
C ARG A 180 -0.11 25.61 3.43
N ALA A 181 0.87 25.51 2.54
CA ALA A 181 1.94 24.52 2.59
C ALA A 181 2.37 24.29 4.04
N PRO A 182 2.10 23.11 4.62
CA PRO A 182 2.49 22.81 5.99
C PRO A 182 4.01 22.83 6.02
N ASP A 183 4.60 23.78 6.76
CA ASP A 183 6.04 23.83 6.93
C ASP A 183 6.51 22.51 7.60
N PRO A 184 7.18 21.60 6.88
CA PRO A 184 7.45 20.27 7.40
C PRO A 184 8.32 20.33 8.67
N GLY A 185 9.12 21.40 8.83
CA GLY A 185 9.92 21.65 10.03
C GLY A 185 9.10 21.84 11.32
N THR A 186 7.81 22.15 11.21
CA THR A 186 6.89 22.28 12.36
C THR A 186 6.13 20.98 12.68
N ASN A 187 6.26 19.95 11.84
CA ASN A 187 5.49 18.72 11.99
C ASN A 187 5.88 18.00 13.30
N PRO A 188 4.92 17.73 14.21
CA PRO A 188 5.18 17.13 15.52
C PRO A 188 5.93 15.80 15.44
N VAL A 189 5.75 15.03 14.35
CA VAL A 189 6.47 13.76 14.15
C VAL A 189 7.97 14.01 13.98
N ILE A 190 8.40 15.09 13.29
CA ILE A 190 9.83 15.36 13.05
C ILE A 190 10.48 15.82 14.35
N ARG A 191 9.75 16.66 15.09
CA ARG A 191 10.20 17.17 16.38
C ARG A 191 10.32 16.06 17.42
N LEU A 192 9.37 15.13 17.42
CA LEU A 192 9.38 13.97 18.31
C LEU A 192 10.51 13.00 17.93
N ALA A 193 10.68 12.70 16.64
CA ALA A 193 11.75 11.83 16.16
C ALA A 193 13.15 12.40 16.46
N LYS A 194 13.38 13.69 16.19
CA LYS A 194 14.65 14.37 16.53
C LYS A 194 14.90 14.49 18.03
N ARG A 195 13.84 14.51 18.85
CA ARG A 195 13.94 14.57 20.32
C ARG A 195 14.22 13.20 20.94
N LEU A 196 13.68 12.12 20.36
CA LEU A 196 13.79 10.76 20.89
C LEU A 196 14.99 9.99 20.34
N LEU A 197 15.45 10.30 19.12
CA LEU A 197 16.52 9.55 18.46
C LEU A 197 17.78 10.42 18.26
N PRO A 198 18.98 9.86 18.50
CA PRO A 198 20.24 10.52 18.15
C PRO A 198 20.45 10.46 16.62
N VAL A 199 20.12 11.55 15.93
CA VAL A 199 20.15 11.65 14.45
C VAL A 199 21.51 12.14 13.98
N THR A 200 22.03 11.55 12.90
CA THR A 200 23.23 12.05 12.20
C THR A 200 22.86 13.00 11.06
N ASP A 201 23.65 14.05 10.82
CA ASP A 201 23.44 14.95 9.68
C ASP A 201 24.00 14.40 8.34
N LYS A 202 24.83 13.35 8.40
CA LYS A 202 25.51 12.78 7.22
C LYS A 202 24.87 11.48 6.75
N PHE A 203 24.91 11.25 5.44
CA PHE A 203 24.57 9.96 4.84
C PHE A 203 25.75 8.98 4.95
N TYR A 204 25.52 7.82 5.56
CA TYR A 204 26.50 6.73 5.66
C TYR A 204 26.19 5.63 4.64
N GLY A 205 26.26 5.97 3.35
CA GLY A 205 25.86 5.08 2.26
C GLY A 205 24.38 4.71 2.38
N GLN A 206 24.07 3.42 2.24
CA GLN A 206 22.72 2.88 2.37
C GLN A 206 22.32 2.46 3.81
N LYS A 207 23.12 2.76 4.83
CA LYS A 207 22.86 2.27 6.19
C LYS A 207 21.79 3.12 6.89
N PHE A 208 20.85 2.44 7.56
CA PHE A 208 19.84 3.08 8.42
C PHE A 208 20.36 3.44 9.80
N PHE A 209 21.37 2.69 10.27
CA PHE A 209 21.98 2.87 11.58
C PHE A 209 23.49 2.96 11.42
N MET A 210 24.09 3.83 12.22
CA MET A 210 25.54 3.98 12.31
C MET A 210 25.94 3.89 13.79
N ARG A 211 27.02 3.18 14.09
CA ARG A 211 27.61 3.19 15.44
C ARG A 211 28.83 4.09 15.43
N GLU A 212 28.85 5.07 16.31
CA GLU A 212 29.98 5.97 16.50
C GLU A 212 30.20 6.14 18.01
N ASN A 213 31.43 5.94 18.48
CA ASN A 213 31.83 6.05 19.89
C ASN A 213 30.92 5.27 20.87
N GLY A 214 30.54 4.03 20.51
CA GLY A 214 29.71 3.17 21.35
C GLY A 214 28.22 3.53 21.39
N ARG A 215 27.78 4.61 20.73
CA ARG A 215 26.37 5.00 20.61
C ARG A 215 25.84 4.67 19.21
N THR A 216 24.60 4.19 19.14
CA THR A 216 23.91 3.95 17.88
C THR A 216 23.18 5.22 17.48
N PHE A 217 23.51 5.74 16.30
CA PHE A 217 22.85 6.86 15.67
C PHE A 217 21.96 6.41 14.51
N VAL A 218 20.93 7.20 14.28
CA VAL A 218 19.93 6.99 13.25
C VAL A 218 20.23 7.91 12.07
N THR A 219 20.26 7.36 10.86
CA THR A 219 20.53 8.15 9.64
C THR A 219 19.26 8.81 9.10
N PRO A 220 19.37 9.85 8.25
CA PRO A 220 18.20 10.47 7.61
C PRO A 220 17.35 9.48 6.80
N LEU A 221 17.96 8.40 6.27
CA LEU A 221 17.25 7.34 5.56
C LEU A 221 16.25 6.62 6.45
N PHE A 222 16.60 6.37 7.72
CA PHE A 222 15.71 5.69 8.65
C PHE A 222 14.59 6.60 9.11
N LEU A 223 14.88 7.89 9.34
CA LEU A 223 13.83 8.86 9.63
C LEU A 223 12.83 8.91 8.48
N ALA A 224 13.31 9.03 7.24
CA ALA A 224 12.44 9.00 6.06
C ALA A 224 11.58 7.73 5.98
N LEU A 225 12.16 6.56 6.27
CA LEU A 225 11.41 5.31 6.36
C LEU A 225 10.30 5.39 7.40
N VAL A 226 10.62 5.82 8.63
CA VAL A 226 9.64 5.98 9.71
C VAL A 226 8.51 6.92 9.31
N PHE A 227 8.82 8.05 8.68
CA PHE A 227 7.80 8.97 8.15
C PHE A 227 6.86 8.31 7.15
N ILE A 228 7.43 7.58 6.21
CA ILE A 228 6.68 6.86 5.18
C ILE A 228 5.73 5.84 5.81
N GLU A 229 6.21 5.04 6.77
CA GLU A 229 5.38 4.06 7.47
C GLU A 229 4.25 4.72 8.27
N PHE A 230 4.53 5.81 8.99
CA PHE A 230 3.50 6.55 9.71
C PHE A 230 2.46 7.16 8.78
N SER A 231 2.88 7.70 7.64
CA SER A 231 1.96 8.22 6.64
C SER A 231 1.10 7.12 6.02
N ASP A 232 1.65 5.93 5.74
CA ASP A 232 0.85 4.80 5.25
C ASP A 232 -0.20 4.36 6.28
N ILE A 233 0.14 4.34 7.57
CA ILE A 233 -0.84 4.08 8.65
C ILE A 233 -1.97 5.12 8.64
N ILE A 234 -1.65 6.41 8.46
CA ILE A 234 -2.65 7.47 8.38
C ILE A 234 -3.54 7.27 7.14
N PHE A 235 -2.96 6.95 5.99
CA PHE A 235 -3.72 6.69 4.76
C PHE A 235 -4.56 5.42 4.83
N ALA A 236 -4.13 4.41 5.60
CA ALA A 236 -4.90 3.20 5.83
C ALA A 236 -6.23 3.49 6.56
N ILE A 237 -6.33 4.59 7.30
CA ILE A 237 -7.58 5.02 7.93
C ILE A 237 -8.65 5.33 6.87
N ASP A 238 -8.24 5.87 5.72
CA ASP A 238 -9.14 6.20 4.63
C ASP A 238 -9.36 5.02 3.67
N SER A 239 -8.30 4.27 3.37
CA SER A 239 -8.38 3.17 2.40
C SER A 239 -9.10 1.93 2.94
N VAL A 240 -8.93 1.58 4.22
CA VAL A 240 -9.51 0.37 4.80
C VAL A 240 -11.05 0.42 4.82
N PRO A 241 -11.72 1.48 5.30
CA PRO A 241 -13.16 1.55 5.22
C PRO A 241 -13.67 1.60 3.77
N ALA A 242 -12.94 2.27 2.86
CA ALA A 242 -13.30 2.35 1.45
C ALA A 242 -13.31 0.97 0.77
N ILE A 243 -12.28 0.14 0.97
CA ILE A 243 -12.23 -1.20 0.39
C ILE A 243 -13.28 -2.13 1.02
N PHE A 244 -13.53 -2.02 2.33
CA PHE A 244 -14.58 -2.79 3.00
C PHE A 244 -16.00 -2.31 2.68
N ALA A 245 -16.17 -1.15 2.03
CA ALA A 245 -17.45 -0.72 1.47
C ALA A 245 -17.75 -1.41 0.14
N ILE A 246 -16.72 -1.87 -0.58
CA ILE A 246 -16.86 -2.60 -1.86
C ILE A 246 -17.14 -4.08 -1.60
N THR A 247 -16.36 -4.70 -0.70
CA THR A 247 -16.44 -6.13 -0.44
C THR A 247 -16.23 -6.44 1.04
N LYS A 248 -16.94 -7.46 1.53
CA LYS A 248 -16.74 -8.00 2.88
C LYS A 248 -15.81 -9.22 2.89
N GLU A 249 -15.36 -9.68 1.73
CA GLU A 249 -14.48 -10.84 1.59
C GLU A 249 -13.02 -10.48 1.93
N PRO A 250 -12.47 -10.90 3.08
CA PRO A 250 -11.13 -10.49 3.49
C PRO A 250 -10.04 -10.96 2.51
N LEU A 251 -10.27 -12.05 1.78
CA LEU A 251 -9.35 -12.55 0.75
C LEU A 251 -9.23 -11.58 -0.42
N ILE A 252 -10.37 -11.04 -0.87
CA ILE A 252 -10.43 -10.07 -1.97
C ILE A 252 -9.77 -8.77 -1.53
N VAL A 253 -10.11 -8.27 -0.34
CA VAL A 253 -9.48 -7.09 0.27
C VAL A 253 -7.95 -7.28 0.34
N PHE A 254 -7.48 -8.39 0.90
CA PHE A 254 -6.06 -8.68 1.07
C PHE A 254 -5.29 -8.73 -0.25
N THR A 255 -5.79 -9.49 -1.23
CA THR A 255 -5.09 -9.72 -2.50
C THR A 255 -5.07 -8.46 -3.37
N SER A 256 -6.22 -7.78 -3.53
CA SER A 256 -6.33 -6.54 -4.32
C SER A 256 -5.44 -5.42 -3.77
N ASN A 257 -5.42 -5.27 -2.45
CA ASN A 257 -4.66 -4.25 -1.76
C ASN A 257 -3.14 -4.49 -1.86
N ILE A 258 -2.69 -5.75 -1.71
CA ILE A 258 -1.28 -6.10 -1.92
C ILE A 258 -0.86 -5.84 -3.37
N PHE A 259 -1.66 -6.27 -4.36
CA PHE A 259 -1.34 -5.99 -5.76
C PHE A 259 -1.30 -4.49 -6.09
N ALA A 260 -2.11 -3.67 -5.43
CA ALA A 260 -2.08 -2.23 -5.61
C ALA A 260 -0.75 -1.60 -5.15
N ILE A 261 -0.20 -2.08 -4.02
CA ILE A 261 1.11 -1.64 -3.51
C ILE A 261 2.27 -2.26 -4.31
N LEU A 262 2.11 -3.47 -4.84
CA LEU A 262 3.10 -4.05 -5.72
C LEU A 262 3.34 -3.16 -6.95
N GLY A 263 4.60 -2.94 -7.29
CA GLY A 263 5.00 -1.98 -8.32
C GLY A 263 4.92 -0.51 -7.92
N LEU A 264 4.64 -0.17 -6.66
CA LEU A 264 4.67 1.22 -6.18
C LEU A 264 6.06 1.85 -6.35
N ARG A 265 7.13 1.06 -6.18
CA ARG A 265 8.52 1.49 -6.45
C ARG A 265 8.71 1.95 -7.90
N SER A 266 8.25 1.14 -8.86
CA SER A 266 8.30 1.52 -10.29
C SER A 266 7.42 2.73 -10.59
N LEU A 267 6.24 2.82 -9.96
CA LEU A 267 5.35 3.96 -10.13
C LEU A 267 5.95 5.25 -9.54
N TYR A 268 6.66 5.15 -8.41
CA TYR A 268 7.40 6.27 -7.82
C TYR A 268 8.46 6.80 -8.79
N PHE A 269 9.33 5.95 -9.34
CA PHE A 269 10.38 6.40 -10.25
C PHE A 269 9.82 6.89 -11.60
N LEU A 270 8.71 6.30 -12.05
CA LEU A 270 7.97 6.80 -13.20
C LEU A 270 7.47 8.23 -12.94
N LEU A 271 6.79 8.44 -11.80
CA LEU A 271 6.25 9.74 -11.42
C LEU A 271 7.36 10.76 -11.18
N ALA A 272 8.36 10.43 -10.36
CA ALA A 272 9.50 11.31 -10.06
C ALA A 272 10.22 11.78 -11.34
N GLY A 273 10.34 10.94 -12.36
CA GLY A 273 10.93 11.32 -13.64
C GLY A 273 10.05 12.22 -14.53
N VAL A 274 8.75 12.31 -14.26
CA VAL A 274 7.83 13.23 -14.94
C VAL A 274 7.43 14.43 -14.08
N VAL A 275 7.68 14.41 -12.77
CA VAL A 275 7.34 15.47 -11.81
C VAL A 275 7.87 16.83 -12.26
N ASP A 276 9.12 16.89 -12.73
CA ASP A 276 9.73 18.14 -13.22
C ASP A 276 9.08 18.66 -14.52
N LYS A 277 8.35 17.81 -15.25
CA LYS A 277 7.57 18.20 -16.45
C LYS A 277 6.19 18.77 -16.09
N PHE A 278 5.70 18.49 -14.89
CA PHE A 278 4.44 19.05 -14.40
C PHE A 278 4.72 20.42 -13.77
N ARG A 279 4.55 21.47 -14.58
CA ARG A 279 4.71 22.88 -14.18
C ARG A 279 3.93 23.26 -12.90
N TYR A 280 2.83 22.55 -12.61
CA TYR A 280 1.95 22.82 -11.48
C TYR A 280 2.08 21.85 -10.30
N LEU A 281 3.00 20.88 -10.33
CA LEU A 281 3.10 19.89 -9.26
C LEU A 281 3.55 20.51 -7.93
N LYS A 282 4.25 21.66 -7.98
CA LYS A 282 4.53 22.50 -6.80
C LYS A 282 3.29 23.09 -6.13
N PHE A 283 2.19 23.27 -6.87
CA PHE A 283 0.92 23.82 -6.36
C PHE A 283 -0.06 22.71 -5.91
N GLY A 284 0.10 21.47 -6.37
CA GLY A 284 -0.69 20.33 -5.88
C GLY A 284 -0.13 19.69 -4.60
N LEU A 285 1.10 20.06 -4.21
CA LEU A 285 1.83 19.54 -3.05
C LEU A 285 1.79 20.49 -1.83
N GLY A 286 1.07 21.62 -1.91
CA GLY A 286 1.02 22.61 -0.83
C GLY A 286 -0.12 23.60 -0.96
#